data_AF-A0A1B8UJ63-F1
#
_entry.id   AF-A0A1B8UJ63-F1
#
_cell.length_a   1.000
_cell.length_b   1.000
_cell.length_c   1.000
_cell.angle_alpha   90.00
_cell.angle_beta   90.00
_cell.angle_gamma   90.00
#
_symmetry.space_group_name_H-M   'P 1'
#
loop_
_entity.id
_entity.type
_entity.pdbx_description
1 polymer ?
#
loop_
_entity_poly.entity_id
_entity_poly.type
_entity_poly.pdbx_seq_one_letter_code
_entity_poly.pdbx_strand_id
1 'polypeptide(L)'
;MSETLNAAVKWDGKVSYINITSPEYQAKVDAGTVTLDVWGRELRAKQNSKEWTLMSDTPDNVYTIKKYMITHADGEYKAKDYINKFTKEELDRIVKNVKDYYKLALNIDYRTINPTAYFNKSFDLLGHNGYMNPLPFNDFVNFMKKNKVVVEGYAFPDTSTIYYYHGTQFIRTKFKFRVLSATDTTQFNADSYKPGEKSEKVTWVKKGQWYETYSDVALFTNSQDIYGTLKTGTTDNMFTKGAYLYKELK
;
A
#
# COMPACT_ATOMS: atom_id res chain seq x y z
N MET A 1 16.19 -15.90 -19.34
CA MET A 1 15.38 -15.31 -20.43
C MET A 1 13.99 -15.89 -20.34
N SER A 2 12.92 -15.08 -20.46
CA SER A 2 11.59 -15.63 -20.72
C SER A 2 11.47 -15.83 -22.23
N GLU A 3 11.46 -17.09 -22.69
CA GLU A 3 11.36 -17.43 -24.12
C GLU A 3 10.08 -16.89 -24.77
N THR A 4 9.06 -16.55 -23.99
CA THR A 4 7.76 -16.06 -24.48
C THR A 4 7.70 -14.55 -24.70
N LEU A 5 8.64 -13.77 -24.14
CA LEU A 5 8.58 -12.29 -24.14
C LEU A 5 9.76 -11.60 -24.85
N ASN A 6 10.77 -12.36 -25.29
CA ASN A 6 12.05 -11.84 -25.81
C ASN A 6 12.63 -10.69 -24.93
N ALA A 7 12.37 -10.76 -23.62
CA ALA A 7 12.65 -9.71 -22.67
C ALA A 7 13.70 -10.18 -21.66
N ALA A 8 14.61 -9.28 -21.30
CA ALA A 8 15.56 -9.52 -20.24
C ALA A 8 14.86 -9.39 -18.89
N VAL A 9 15.01 -10.40 -18.03
CA VAL A 9 14.56 -10.36 -16.64
C VAL A 9 15.81 -10.19 -15.77
N LYS A 10 15.90 -9.07 -15.06
CA LYS A 10 16.95 -8.85 -14.05
C LYS A 10 16.37 -9.09 -12.67
N TRP A 11 17.01 -9.97 -11.91
CA TRP A 11 16.65 -10.29 -10.53
C TRP A 11 17.86 -9.99 -9.63
N ASP A 12 17.73 -9.07 -8.68
CA ASP A 12 18.84 -8.68 -7.80
C ASP A 12 18.81 -9.36 -6.41
N GLY A 13 17.87 -10.27 -6.19
CA GLY A 13 17.73 -11.05 -4.96
C GLY A 13 17.35 -10.26 -3.70
N LYS A 14 17.15 -8.94 -3.79
CA LYS A 14 16.82 -8.05 -2.65
C LYS A 14 15.63 -7.11 -2.88
N VAL A 15 15.05 -7.02 -4.08
CA VAL A 15 14.06 -5.98 -4.43
C VAL A 15 12.56 -6.33 -4.38
N SER A 16 11.79 -5.26 -4.14
CA SER A 16 10.34 -5.12 -4.27
C SER A 16 9.82 -4.95 -5.72
N TYR A 17 10.70 -4.87 -6.72
CA TYR A 17 10.38 -4.55 -8.12
C TYR A 17 11.05 -5.52 -9.10
N ILE A 18 10.35 -5.91 -10.17
CA ILE A 18 10.89 -6.73 -11.26
C ILE A 18 10.77 -5.92 -12.54
N ASN A 19 11.91 -5.66 -13.19
CA ASN A 19 11.95 -4.98 -14.48
C ASN A 19 11.99 -6.00 -15.60
N ILE A 20 10.97 -5.95 -16.45
CA ILE A 20 10.88 -6.73 -17.68
C ILE A 20 10.96 -5.74 -18.83
N THR A 21 12.06 -5.77 -19.56
CA THR A 21 12.36 -4.78 -20.60
C THR A 21 12.53 -5.47 -21.95
N SER A 22 11.81 -5.00 -22.97
CA SER A 22 12.02 -5.41 -24.36
C SER A 22 13.21 -4.66 -24.98
N PRO A 23 13.88 -5.21 -26.01
CA PRO A 23 14.97 -4.54 -26.70
C PRO A 23 14.58 -3.16 -27.25
N GLU A 24 13.36 -3.03 -27.77
CA GLU A 24 12.85 -1.77 -28.33
C GLU A 24 12.68 -0.71 -27.24
N TYR A 25 12.26 -1.11 -26.04
CA TYR A 25 12.16 -0.18 -24.92
C TYR A 25 13.55 0.19 -24.38
N GLN A 26 14.49 -0.75 -24.32
CA GLN A 26 15.87 -0.46 -23.92
C GLN A 26 16.51 0.58 -24.85
N ALA A 27 16.28 0.50 -26.16
CA ALA A 27 16.78 1.50 -27.12
C ALA A 27 16.24 2.91 -26.82
N LYS A 28 15.00 3.04 -26.32
CA LYS A 28 14.44 4.34 -25.90
C LYS A 28 15.13 4.89 -24.64
N VAL A 29 15.47 4.01 -23.70
CA VAL A 29 16.22 4.34 -22.49
C VAL A 29 17.63 4.81 -22.86
N ASP A 30 18.33 4.06 -23.71
CA ASP A 30 19.70 4.37 -24.13
C ASP A 30 19.77 5.67 -24.95
N ALA A 31 18.73 5.96 -25.74
CA ALA A 31 18.59 7.22 -26.48
C ALA A 31 18.18 8.42 -25.59
N GLY A 32 17.93 8.23 -24.29
CA GLY A 32 17.50 9.29 -23.37
C GLY A 32 16.08 9.83 -23.65
N THR A 33 15.28 9.09 -24.43
CA THR A 33 13.91 9.52 -24.80
C THR A 33 12.88 9.23 -23.70
N VAL A 34 13.23 8.40 -22.73
CA VAL A 34 12.45 8.13 -21.51
C VAL A 34 13.32 8.42 -20.29
N THR A 35 12.70 8.96 -19.25
CA THR A 35 13.36 9.16 -17.95
C THR A 35 12.83 8.14 -16.97
N LEU A 36 13.73 7.48 -16.24
CA LEU A 36 13.36 6.45 -15.27
C LEU A 36 13.66 6.92 -13.84
N ASP A 37 12.89 6.41 -12.88
CA ASP A 37 13.23 6.50 -11.46
C ASP A 37 14.35 5.50 -11.07
N VAL A 38 14.74 5.51 -9.80
CA VAL A 38 15.80 4.63 -9.26
C VAL A 38 15.41 3.14 -9.22
N TRP A 39 14.15 2.80 -9.51
CA TRP A 39 13.66 1.42 -9.67
C TRP A 39 13.43 1.05 -11.13
N GLY A 40 13.70 1.95 -12.09
CA GLY A 40 13.52 1.71 -13.52
C GLY A 40 12.09 1.95 -14.02
N ARG A 41 11.23 2.60 -13.24
CA ARG A 41 9.87 2.97 -13.67
C ARG A 41 9.90 4.26 -14.46
N GLU A 42 9.09 4.34 -15.50
CA GLU A 42 9.01 5.51 -16.37
C GLU A 42 8.36 6.71 -15.67
N LEU A 43 9.01 7.87 -15.75
CA LEU A 43 8.46 9.16 -15.36
C LEU A 43 7.68 9.76 -16.53
N ARG A 44 6.64 10.53 -16.21
CA ARG A 44 5.96 11.32 -17.24
C ARG A 44 6.90 12.34 -17.85
N ALA A 45 6.78 12.53 -19.17
CA ALA A 45 7.51 13.56 -19.91
C ALA A 45 7.28 14.99 -19.38
N LYS A 46 6.09 15.26 -18.80
CA LYS A 46 5.78 16.55 -18.16
C LYS A 46 5.63 16.38 -16.65
N GLN A 47 6.54 16.98 -15.89
CA GLN A 47 6.51 17.04 -14.42
C GLN A 47 5.89 18.36 -13.94
N ASN A 48 4.59 18.55 -14.19
CA ASN A 48 3.87 19.80 -13.88
C ASN A 48 3.26 19.84 -12.46
N SER A 49 3.50 18.82 -11.62
CA SER A 49 3.03 18.79 -10.24
C SER A 49 4.01 19.50 -9.31
N LYS A 50 3.48 20.35 -8.41
CA LYS A 50 4.28 20.95 -7.33
C LYS A 50 4.47 20.02 -6.14
N GLU A 51 3.71 18.93 -6.07
CA GLU A 51 3.63 18.02 -4.93
C GLU A 51 4.30 16.68 -5.22
N TRP A 52 4.06 16.12 -6.40
CA TRP A 52 4.31 14.73 -6.74
C TRP A 52 5.35 14.59 -7.83
N THR A 53 6.17 13.55 -7.76
CA THR A 53 6.84 13.00 -8.95
C THR A 53 5.81 12.20 -9.73
N LEU A 54 5.57 12.59 -10.99
CA LEU A 54 4.52 12.00 -11.81
C LEU A 54 5.05 10.78 -12.57
N MET A 55 4.44 9.63 -12.31
CA MET A 55 4.76 8.35 -12.95
C MET A 55 3.88 8.13 -14.18
N SER A 56 4.44 7.50 -15.22
CA SER A 56 3.71 7.21 -16.47
C SER A 56 2.56 6.22 -16.28
N ASP A 57 2.69 5.32 -15.31
CA ASP A 57 1.74 4.26 -14.99
C ASP A 57 0.69 4.65 -13.93
N THR A 58 0.80 5.83 -13.33
CA THR A 58 -0.13 6.33 -12.30
C THR A 58 -1.14 7.31 -12.90
N PRO A 59 -2.46 7.04 -12.84
CA PRO A 59 -3.50 7.94 -13.35
C PRO A 59 -3.58 9.29 -12.60
N ASP A 60 -4.06 10.35 -13.26
CA ASP A 60 -4.14 11.70 -12.69
C ASP A 60 -4.99 11.82 -11.43
N ASN A 61 -6.16 11.15 -11.42
CA ASN A 61 -7.06 11.17 -10.29
C ASN A 61 -6.40 10.62 -9.01
N VAL A 62 -5.44 9.70 -9.12
CA VAL A 62 -4.68 9.18 -7.99
C VAL A 62 -3.92 10.29 -7.28
N TYR A 63 -3.38 11.29 -7.99
CA TYR A 63 -2.68 12.43 -7.39
C TYR A 63 -3.61 13.46 -6.73
N THR A 64 -4.91 13.38 -7.00
CA THR A 64 -5.94 14.26 -6.41
C THR A 64 -6.57 13.74 -5.12
N ILE A 65 -6.20 12.51 -4.70
CA ILE A 65 -6.65 11.96 -3.42
C ILE A 65 -6.24 12.91 -2.30
N LYS A 66 -7.22 13.31 -1.48
CA LYS A 66 -7.03 14.24 -0.38
C LYS A 66 -6.09 13.63 0.65
N LYS A 67 -5.08 14.41 1.06
CA LYS A 67 -4.31 14.12 2.28
C LYS A 67 -5.27 14.19 3.46
N TYR A 68 -5.32 13.16 4.30
CA TYR A 68 -6.08 13.20 5.55
C TYR A 68 -5.15 13.49 6.72
N MET A 69 -5.70 14.13 7.75
CA MET A 69 -4.92 14.64 8.88
C MET A 69 -4.99 13.71 10.08
N ILE A 70 -3.82 13.39 10.62
CA ILE A 70 -3.64 12.81 11.95
C ILE A 70 -2.82 13.85 12.73
N THR A 71 -3.49 14.76 13.43
CA THR A 71 -2.89 16.00 13.93
C THR A 71 -1.89 15.75 15.05
N HIS A 72 -0.60 15.84 14.76
CA HIS A 72 0.48 15.69 15.74
C HIS A 72 1.56 16.79 15.66
N ALA A 73 1.64 17.53 14.55
CA ALA A 73 2.58 18.63 14.34
C ALA A 73 2.13 19.58 13.21
N ASP A 74 2.80 20.71 13.02
CA ASP A 74 2.49 21.71 11.98
C ASP A 74 3.32 21.59 10.69
N GLY A 75 4.20 20.58 10.58
CA GLY A 75 5.11 20.42 9.45
C GLY A 75 4.53 19.66 8.25
N GLU A 76 4.94 20.03 7.04
CA GLU A 76 4.66 19.31 5.79
C GLU A 76 5.93 19.20 4.95
N TYR A 77 6.14 18.03 4.35
CA TYR A 77 7.08 17.85 3.24
C TYR A 77 6.34 17.24 2.07
N LYS A 78 6.49 17.89 0.91
CA LYS A 78 5.91 17.45 -0.36
C LYS A 78 6.59 16.18 -0.84
N ALA A 79 5.85 15.29 -1.50
CA ALA A 79 6.39 14.00 -1.90
C ALA A 79 7.67 14.09 -2.75
N LYS A 80 7.66 15.00 -3.74
CA LYS A 80 8.79 15.25 -4.65
C LYS A 80 10.11 15.63 -3.93
N ASP A 81 10.00 16.22 -2.75
CA ASP A 81 11.16 16.68 -1.96
C ASP A 81 11.46 15.67 -0.84
N TYR A 82 10.43 15.08 -0.25
CA TYR A 82 10.52 14.17 0.89
C TYR A 82 11.19 12.84 0.53
N ILE A 83 10.98 12.33 -0.67
CA ILE A 83 11.61 11.09 -1.15
C ILE A 83 13.15 11.15 -1.05
N ASN A 84 13.75 12.32 -1.24
CA ASN A 84 15.21 12.51 -1.19
C ASN A 84 15.80 12.38 0.22
N LYS A 85 14.97 12.26 1.25
CA LYS A 85 15.41 11.97 2.62
C LYS A 85 15.68 10.48 2.87
N PHE A 86 15.32 9.62 1.92
CA PHE A 86 15.47 8.19 2.04
C PHE A 86 16.48 7.65 1.04
N THR A 87 17.25 6.67 1.48
CA THR A 87 17.99 5.77 0.60
C THR A 87 17.04 4.81 -0.11
N LYS A 88 17.53 4.21 -1.20
CA LYS A 88 16.77 3.18 -1.92
C LYS A 88 16.45 1.99 -1.01
N GLU A 89 17.40 1.57 -0.18
CA GLU A 89 17.27 0.44 0.74
C GLU A 89 16.21 0.68 1.82
N GLU A 90 16.09 1.90 2.33
CA GLU A 90 15.04 2.29 3.27
C GLU A 90 13.66 2.25 2.60
N LEU A 91 13.55 2.81 1.39
CA LEU A 91 12.29 2.78 0.63
C LEU A 91 11.89 1.34 0.25
N ASP A 92 12.83 0.49 -0.16
CA ASP A 92 12.57 -0.92 -0.45
C ASP A 92 12.04 -1.66 0.79
N ARG A 93 12.55 -1.32 1.98
CA ARG A 93 12.09 -1.87 3.26
C ARG A 93 10.70 -1.38 3.63
N ILE A 94 10.41 -0.09 3.45
CA ILE A 94 9.07 0.49 3.68
C ILE A 94 8.05 -0.20 2.77
N VAL A 95 8.37 -0.32 1.48
CA VAL A 95 7.51 -1.01 0.50
C VAL A 95 7.26 -2.45 0.94
N LYS A 96 8.30 -3.15 1.39
CA LYS A 96 8.18 -4.53 1.89
C LYS A 96 7.26 -4.60 3.12
N ASN A 97 7.43 -3.72 4.09
CA ASN A 97 6.60 -3.69 5.31
C ASN A 97 5.13 -3.47 4.99
N VAL A 98 4.81 -2.49 4.12
CA VAL A 98 3.43 -2.23 3.69
C VAL A 98 2.86 -3.42 2.91
N LYS A 99 3.65 -4.01 1.99
CA LYS A 99 3.24 -5.22 1.25
C LYS A 99 2.94 -6.39 2.18
N ASP A 100 3.79 -6.65 3.16
CA ASP A 100 3.61 -7.76 4.10
C ASP A 100 2.41 -7.54 5.02
N TYR A 101 2.18 -6.31 5.50
CA TYR A 101 0.99 -5.95 6.25
C TYR A 101 -0.28 -6.19 5.44
N TYR A 102 -0.36 -5.64 4.23
CA TYR A 102 -1.55 -5.82 3.40
C TYR A 102 -1.69 -7.23 2.83
N LYS A 103 -0.61 -8.00 2.75
CA LYS A 103 -0.70 -9.46 2.52
C LYS A 103 -1.46 -10.13 3.66
N LEU A 104 -1.19 -9.76 4.92
CA LEU A 104 -1.95 -10.25 6.08
C LEU A 104 -3.40 -9.74 6.09
N ALA A 105 -3.63 -8.47 5.78
CA ALA A 105 -4.96 -7.85 5.84
C ALA A 105 -5.89 -8.25 4.69
N LEU A 106 -5.36 -8.44 3.47
CA LEU A 106 -6.15 -8.74 2.26
C LEU A 106 -6.11 -10.21 1.82
N ASN A 107 -5.46 -11.11 2.56
CA ASN A 107 -5.48 -12.55 2.28
C ASN A 107 -5.96 -13.33 3.50
N ILE A 108 -7.27 -13.28 3.73
CA ILE A 108 -7.94 -13.95 4.84
C ILE A 108 -8.72 -15.13 4.28
N ASP A 109 -8.55 -16.27 4.92
CA ASP A 109 -9.41 -17.44 4.74
C ASP A 109 -9.91 -17.87 6.11
N TYR A 110 -11.23 -17.76 6.32
CA TYR A 110 -11.88 -18.07 7.59
C TYR A 110 -11.59 -19.49 8.10
N ARG A 111 -11.26 -20.42 7.20
CA ARG A 111 -10.96 -21.82 7.53
C ARG A 111 -9.59 -21.97 8.19
N THR A 112 -8.64 -21.09 7.86
CA THR A 112 -7.23 -21.23 8.25
C THR A 112 -6.73 -20.10 9.16
N ILE A 113 -7.41 -18.95 9.18
CA ILE A 113 -7.02 -17.82 10.03
C ILE A 113 -7.04 -18.22 11.51
N ASN A 114 -5.94 -17.90 12.21
CA ASN A 114 -5.73 -18.20 13.62
C ASN A 114 -5.50 -16.89 14.39
N PRO A 115 -6.19 -16.69 15.53
CA PRO A 115 -6.11 -15.44 16.30
C PRO A 115 -4.69 -15.11 16.77
N THR A 116 -4.00 -16.06 17.40
CA THR A 116 -2.63 -15.87 17.91
C THR A 116 -1.64 -15.58 16.77
N ALA A 117 -1.72 -16.35 15.67
CA ALA A 117 -0.83 -16.14 14.54
C ALA A 117 -1.10 -14.80 13.83
N TYR A 118 -2.36 -14.38 13.75
CA TYR A 118 -2.73 -13.10 13.17
C TYR A 118 -2.24 -11.93 14.03
N PHE A 119 -2.41 -12.02 15.36
CA PHE A 119 -1.89 -11.04 16.30
C PHE A 119 -0.37 -10.92 16.22
N ASN A 120 0.37 -12.03 16.32
CA ASN A 120 1.84 -11.99 16.29
C ASN A 120 2.38 -11.37 15.00
N LYS A 121 1.81 -11.74 13.84
CA LYS A 121 2.19 -11.14 12.56
C LYS A 121 1.83 -9.65 12.50
N SER A 122 0.67 -9.26 13.02
CA SER A 122 0.28 -7.84 13.09
C SER A 122 1.22 -7.06 14.00
N PHE A 123 1.67 -7.66 15.11
CA PHE A 123 2.65 -7.08 16.02
C PHE A 123 3.98 -6.79 15.35
N ASP A 124 4.47 -7.73 14.55
CA ASP A 124 5.73 -7.52 13.82
C ASP A 124 5.61 -6.47 12.70
N LEU A 125 4.43 -6.31 12.12
CA LEU A 125 4.21 -5.51 10.90
C LEU A 125 3.67 -4.10 11.15
N LEU A 126 3.06 -3.86 12.31
CA LEU A 126 2.56 -2.54 12.69
C LEU A 126 3.62 -1.73 13.41
N GLY A 127 3.61 -0.42 13.21
CA GLY A 127 4.36 0.53 14.04
C GLY A 127 3.59 0.79 15.33
N HIS A 128 4.19 0.51 16.50
CA HIS A 128 3.55 0.66 17.81
C HIS A 128 4.55 1.09 18.90
N ASN A 129 4.07 1.73 19.97
CA ASN A 129 4.88 2.22 21.09
C ASN A 129 5.02 1.22 22.26
N GLY A 130 5.03 -0.08 21.99
CA GLY A 130 5.11 -1.13 23.02
C GLY A 130 3.90 -2.05 23.04
N TYR A 131 3.20 -2.17 24.17
CA TYR A 131 2.12 -3.15 24.32
C TYR A 131 0.98 -2.94 23.31
N MET A 132 0.53 -4.04 22.68
CA MET A 132 -0.70 -4.10 21.92
C MET A 132 -1.63 -5.14 22.52
N ASN A 133 -2.88 -4.74 22.77
CA ASN A 133 -3.90 -5.65 23.28
C ASN A 133 -4.24 -6.69 22.21
N PRO A 134 -4.14 -8.00 22.49
CA PRO A 134 -4.51 -9.05 21.52
C PRO A 134 -6.03 -9.22 21.36
N LEU A 135 -6.86 -8.74 22.30
CA LEU A 135 -8.31 -8.96 22.28
C LEU A 135 -9.00 -8.45 20.99
N PRO A 136 -8.73 -7.23 20.49
CA PRO A 136 -9.33 -6.76 19.22
C PRO A 136 -8.98 -7.65 18.02
N PHE A 137 -7.77 -8.23 17.98
CA PHE A 137 -7.35 -9.14 16.92
C PHE A 137 -8.08 -10.48 17.03
N ASN A 138 -8.30 -10.98 18.25
CA ASN A 138 -9.10 -12.17 18.47
C ASN A 138 -10.55 -11.97 18.04
N ASP A 139 -11.15 -10.83 18.38
CA ASP A 139 -12.50 -10.46 17.99
C ASP A 139 -12.64 -10.34 16.48
N PHE A 140 -11.67 -9.72 15.83
CA PHE A 140 -11.58 -9.63 14.38
C PHE A 140 -11.57 -11.03 13.74
N VAL A 141 -10.67 -11.92 14.19
CA VAL A 141 -10.58 -13.28 13.63
C VAL A 141 -11.86 -14.07 13.85
N ASN A 142 -12.47 -13.97 15.04
CA ASN A 142 -13.75 -14.62 15.33
C ASN A 142 -14.88 -14.09 14.44
N PHE A 143 -14.91 -12.78 14.19
CA PHE A 143 -15.85 -12.18 13.25
C PHE A 143 -15.63 -12.69 11.83
N MET A 144 -14.39 -12.71 11.33
CA MET A 144 -14.07 -13.24 9.99
C MET A 144 -14.51 -14.71 9.83
N LYS A 145 -14.37 -15.51 10.89
CA LYS A 145 -14.88 -16.89 10.99
C LYS A 145 -16.39 -16.97 10.87
N LYS A 146 -17.11 -16.20 11.70
CA LYS A 146 -18.58 -16.15 11.67
C LYS A 146 -19.10 -15.64 10.33
N ASN A 147 -18.42 -14.65 9.76
CA ASN A 147 -18.76 -14.04 8.48
C ASN A 147 -18.33 -14.90 7.27
N LYS A 148 -17.59 -16.01 7.47
CA LYS A 148 -17.10 -16.91 6.42
C LYS A 148 -16.32 -16.19 5.32
N VAL A 149 -15.44 -15.28 5.74
CA VAL A 149 -14.66 -14.44 4.83
C VAL A 149 -13.57 -15.24 4.13
N VAL A 150 -13.53 -15.14 2.80
CA VAL A 150 -12.38 -15.47 1.97
C VAL A 150 -12.12 -14.26 1.07
N VAL A 151 -10.98 -13.60 1.25
CA VAL A 151 -10.52 -12.47 0.44
C VAL A 151 -9.09 -12.74 0.00
N GLU A 152 -8.76 -12.32 -1.21
CA GLU A 152 -7.39 -12.29 -1.71
C GLU A 152 -7.07 -10.91 -2.28
N GLY A 153 -5.82 -10.50 -2.14
CA GLY A 153 -5.40 -9.20 -2.62
C GLY A 153 -3.93 -8.87 -2.36
N TYR A 154 -3.55 -7.73 -2.91
CA TYR A 154 -2.18 -7.26 -2.97
C TYR A 154 -2.13 -5.75 -2.79
N ALA A 155 -1.00 -5.26 -2.26
CA ALA A 155 -0.67 -3.86 -2.20
C ALA A 155 0.56 -3.55 -3.07
N PHE A 156 0.54 -2.39 -3.70
CA PHE A 156 1.62 -1.85 -4.53
C PHE A 156 1.89 -0.41 -4.06
N PRO A 157 2.72 -0.24 -3.01
CA PRO A 157 3.11 1.09 -2.54
C PRO A 157 3.95 1.80 -3.59
N ASP A 158 3.68 3.10 -3.81
CA ASP A 158 4.40 3.93 -4.77
C ASP A 158 5.39 4.85 -4.02
N THR A 159 6.68 4.53 -4.08
CA THR A 159 7.74 5.29 -3.40
C THR A 159 7.83 6.73 -3.87
N SER A 160 7.42 7.05 -5.11
CA SER A 160 7.37 8.42 -5.65
C SER A 160 6.36 9.33 -4.93
N THR A 161 5.49 8.72 -4.12
CA THR A 161 4.40 9.38 -3.40
C THR A 161 4.62 9.42 -1.90
N ILE A 162 5.79 9.05 -1.38
CA ILE A 162 6.06 9.16 0.05
C ILE A 162 6.11 10.63 0.46
N TYR A 163 5.30 11.05 1.43
CA TYR A 163 5.27 12.43 1.92
C TYR A 163 5.15 12.48 3.44
N TYR A 164 5.37 13.66 4.02
CA TYR A 164 5.13 13.93 5.44
C TYR A 164 4.10 15.02 5.59
N TYR A 165 3.13 14.80 6.48
CA TYR A 165 2.04 15.74 6.70
C TYR A 165 1.60 15.70 8.17
N HIS A 166 1.75 16.83 8.84
CA HIS A 166 1.30 17.08 10.21
C HIS A 166 1.70 16.04 11.26
N GLY A 167 2.94 15.52 11.17
CA GLY A 167 3.46 14.54 12.13
C GLY A 167 3.36 13.09 11.70
N THR A 168 2.89 12.81 10.48
CA THR A 168 2.77 11.45 9.95
C THR A 168 3.37 11.34 8.56
N GLN A 169 4.09 10.25 8.32
CA GLN A 169 4.55 9.85 7.00
C GLN A 169 3.47 9.04 6.30
N PHE A 170 3.30 9.26 5.01
CA PHE A 170 2.31 8.55 4.21
C PHE A 170 2.95 8.04 2.93
N ILE A 171 2.46 6.90 2.43
CA ILE A 171 2.81 6.39 1.10
C ILE A 171 1.54 6.00 0.36
N ARG A 172 1.32 6.57 -0.83
CA ARG A 172 0.17 6.20 -1.65
C ARG A 172 0.35 4.77 -2.14
N THR A 173 -0.68 3.97 -1.94
CA THR A 173 -0.65 2.55 -2.21
C THR A 173 -1.82 2.19 -3.10
N LYS A 174 -1.52 1.47 -4.18
CA LYS A 174 -2.54 0.81 -4.98
C LYS A 174 -2.84 -0.54 -4.35
N PHE A 175 -4.12 -0.88 -4.22
CA PHE A 175 -4.56 -2.20 -3.80
C PHE A 175 -5.33 -2.86 -4.92
N LYS A 176 -5.18 -4.17 -5.02
CA LYS A 176 -6.00 -5.00 -5.91
C LYS A 176 -6.52 -6.18 -5.11
N PHE A 177 -7.83 -6.34 -5.00
CA PHE A 177 -8.42 -7.40 -4.19
C PHE A 177 -9.76 -7.89 -4.75
N ARG A 178 -10.19 -9.06 -4.30
CA ARG A 178 -11.56 -9.56 -4.47
C ARG A 178 -12.00 -10.36 -3.26
N VAL A 179 -13.29 -10.29 -2.94
CA VAL A 179 -13.91 -11.11 -1.90
C VAL A 179 -14.52 -12.34 -2.55
N LEU A 180 -13.97 -13.53 -2.28
CA LEU A 180 -14.46 -14.80 -2.80
C LEU A 180 -15.67 -15.32 -2.02
N SER A 181 -15.69 -15.09 -0.70
CA SER A 181 -16.79 -15.49 0.18
C SER A 181 -16.92 -14.50 1.34
N ALA A 182 -18.15 -14.21 1.72
CA ALA A 182 -18.53 -13.54 2.97
C ALA A 182 -20.06 -13.63 3.14
N THR A 183 -20.57 -13.60 4.36
CA THR A 183 -22.00 -13.41 4.60
C THR A 183 -22.36 -11.94 4.41
N ASP A 184 -21.51 -11.06 4.93
CA ASP A 184 -21.52 -9.60 4.79
C ASP A 184 -20.25 -9.17 4.03
N THR A 185 -20.39 -8.80 2.76
CA THR A 185 -19.26 -8.30 1.92
C THR A 185 -18.85 -6.88 2.26
N THR A 186 -19.52 -6.20 3.20
CA THR A 186 -19.14 -4.86 3.66
C THR A 186 -18.04 -4.89 4.73
N GLN A 187 -17.72 -6.07 5.27
CA GLN A 187 -16.73 -6.27 6.34
C GLN A 187 -15.90 -7.54 6.08
N PHE A 188 -14.88 -7.41 5.23
CA PHE A 188 -14.11 -8.54 4.67
C PHE A 188 -12.61 -8.48 4.98
N ASN A 189 -12.11 -7.41 5.60
CA ASN A 189 -10.72 -7.26 6.00
C ASN A 189 -10.60 -6.40 7.26
N ALA A 190 -9.38 -6.20 7.75
CA ALA A 190 -9.10 -5.37 8.93
C ALA A 190 -9.66 -3.94 8.78
N ASP A 191 -9.55 -3.36 7.59
CA ASP A 191 -9.88 -1.96 7.35
C ASP A 191 -11.38 -1.70 7.12
N SER A 192 -12.14 -2.74 6.76
CA SER A 192 -13.61 -2.67 6.60
C SER A 192 -14.37 -3.20 7.82
N TYR A 193 -13.69 -3.85 8.77
CA TYR A 193 -14.31 -4.38 9.97
C TYR A 193 -14.67 -3.27 10.96
N LYS A 194 -15.95 -3.18 11.37
CA LYS A 194 -16.45 -2.18 12.33
C LYS A 194 -15.92 -0.76 12.05
N PRO A 195 -16.25 -0.17 10.88
CA PRO A 195 -15.70 1.13 10.48
C PRO A 195 -16.05 2.20 11.52
N GLY A 196 -15.05 2.95 11.96
CA GLY A 196 -15.21 4.08 12.88
C GLY A 196 -15.68 5.35 12.15
N GLU A 197 -15.71 6.48 12.87
CA GLU A 197 -16.19 7.75 12.32
C GLU A 197 -15.41 8.25 11.09
N LYS A 198 -14.11 7.97 11.04
CA LYS A 198 -13.21 8.37 9.95
C LYS A 198 -13.14 7.34 8.80
N SER A 199 -13.69 6.14 9.00
CA SER A 199 -13.66 5.05 8.01
C SER A 199 -14.99 4.98 7.25
N GLU A 200 -14.91 4.81 5.94
CA GLU A 200 -16.06 4.61 5.08
C GLU A 200 -16.67 3.22 5.29
N LYS A 201 -18.00 3.13 5.27
CA LYS A 201 -18.65 1.82 5.24
C LYS A 201 -18.66 1.31 3.81
N VAL A 202 -17.84 0.30 3.53
CA VAL A 202 -17.68 -0.26 2.18
C VAL A 202 -18.95 -0.99 1.75
N THR A 203 -19.78 -0.37 0.91
CA THR A 203 -21.05 -0.95 0.43
C THR A 203 -21.03 -1.41 -1.03
N TRP A 204 -19.93 -1.15 -1.74
CA TRP A 204 -19.81 -1.35 -3.19
C TRP A 204 -19.15 -2.67 -3.60
N VAL A 205 -18.66 -3.46 -2.63
CA VAL A 205 -17.95 -4.73 -2.88
C VAL A 205 -18.91 -5.88 -3.13
N LYS A 206 -18.74 -6.54 -4.28
CA LYS A 206 -19.46 -7.74 -4.72
C LYS A 206 -18.56 -8.96 -4.64
N LYS A 207 -19.17 -10.13 -4.44
CA LYS A 207 -18.45 -11.42 -4.43
C LYS A 207 -17.85 -11.73 -5.80
N GLY A 208 -16.64 -12.27 -5.82
CA GLY A 208 -15.92 -12.68 -7.02
C GLY A 208 -15.34 -11.54 -7.87
N GLN A 209 -15.74 -10.31 -7.61
CA GLN A 209 -15.39 -9.14 -8.40
C GLN A 209 -14.03 -8.56 -7.98
N TRP A 210 -13.15 -8.33 -8.96
CA TRP A 210 -11.89 -7.63 -8.74
C TRP A 210 -12.09 -6.11 -8.65
N TYR A 211 -11.42 -5.52 -7.67
CA TYR A 211 -11.36 -4.07 -7.47
C TYR A 211 -9.91 -3.60 -7.48
N GLU A 212 -9.72 -2.40 -8.00
CA GLU A 212 -8.51 -1.61 -7.81
C GLU A 212 -8.86 -0.42 -6.93
N THR A 213 -8.07 -0.18 -5.88
CA THR A 213 -8.23 0.99 -5.01
C THR A 213 -6.91 1.71 -4.84
N TYR A 214 -6.99 2.99 -4.51
CA TYR A 214 -5.84 3.81 -4.13
C TYR A 214 -6.17 4.55 -2.85
N SER A 215 -5.27 4.50 -1.87
CA SER A 215 -5.34 5.30 -0.66
C SER A 215 -3.93 5.58 -0.15
N ASP A 216 -3.82 6.54 0.77
CA ASP A 216 -2.59 6.76 1.51
C ASP A 216 -2.51 5.77 2.67
N VAL A 217 -1.36 5.12 2.83
CA VAL A 217 -1.03 4.28 3.98
C VAL A 217 -0.26 5.14 4.96
N ALA A 218 -0.79 5.31 6.17
CA ALA A 218 -0.08 5.95 7.26
C ALA A 218 1.07 5.05 7.73
N LEU A 219 2.24 5.65 7.89
CA LEU A 219 3.45 5.00 8.35
C LEU A 219 3.81 5.52 9.75
N PHE A 220 4.33 4.61 10.57
CA PHE A 220 4.73 4.91 11.93
C PHE A 220 6.00 4.17 12.31
N THR A 221 6.81 4.79 13.17
CA THR A 221 7.92 4.16 13.87
C THR A 221 8.11 4.80 15.25
N ASN A 222 8.59 4.01 16.20
CA ASN A 222 9.03 4.45 17.52
C ASN A 222 10.56 4.40 17.67
N SER A 223 11.29 4.12 16.59
CA SER A 223 12.74 4.12 16.55
C SER A 223 13.31 5.52 16.37
N GLN A 224 14.53 5.75 16.86
CA GLN A 224 15.32 6.95 16.52
C GLN A 224 15.75 6.96 15.04
N ASP A 225 15.84 5.79 14.40
CA ASP A 225 15.97 5.67 12.95
C ASP A 225 14.59 5.86 12.29
N ILE A 226 14.18 7.13 12.17
CA ILE A 226 12.83 7.51 11.72
C ILE A 226 12.56 7.20 10.24
N TYR A 227 13.58 6.90 9.44
CA TYR A 227 13.45 6.63 8.01
C TYR A 227 13.56 5.13 7.71
N GLY A 228 14.50 4.42 8.35
CA GLY A 228 14.76 3.00 8.07
C GLY A 228 13.87 2.00 8.80
N THR A 229 12.92 2.45 9.62
CA THR A 229 12.09 1.55 10.45
C THR A 229 10.59 1.79 10.34
N LEU A 230 10.15 2.59 9.36
CA LEU A 230 8.72 2.86 9.13
C LEU A 230 7.96 1.58 8.77
N LYS A 231 6.84 1.39 9.46
CA LYS A 231 5.87 0.30 9.31
C LYS A 231 4.48 0.89 9.13
N THR A 232 3.48 0.07 8.77
CA THR A 232 2.09 0.54 8.73
C THR A 232 1.64 1.00 10.11
N GLY A 233 0.99 2.16 10.20
CA GLY A 233 0.47 2.69 11.46
C GLY A 233 -0.67 1.83 12.02
N THR A 234 -0.77 1.72 13.34
CA THR A 234 -1.84 0.96 14.01
C THR A 234 -3.25 1.49 13.77
N THR A 235 -3.37 2.75 13.35
CA THR A 235 -4.63 3.43 13.01
C THR A 235 -4.81 3.62 11.51
N ASP A 236 -3.97 2.98 10.69
CA ASP A 236 -4.09 3.01 9.23
C ASP A 236 -5.41 2.39 8.76
N ASN A 237 -5.95 2.90 7.65
CA ASN A 237 -7.17 2.38 7.06
C ASN A 237 -7.28 2.77 5.58
N MET A 238 -7.31 1.78 4.69
CA MET A 238 -7.42 2.00 3.24
C MET A 238 -8.75 2.62 2.77
N PHE A 239 -9.77 2.67 3.64
CA PHE A 239 -11.10 3.20 3.36
C PHE A 239 -11.39 4.49 4.16
N THR A 240 -10.38 5.35 4.35
CA THR A 240 -10.58 6.64 5.01
C THR A 240 -11.52 7.55 4.21
N LYS A 241 -12.57 8.09 4.84
CA LYS A 241 -13.62 8.89 4.19
C LYS A 241 -13.05 10.03 3.36
N GLY A 242 -13.39 10.07 2.07
CA GLY A 242 -12.95 11.10 1.14
C GLY A 242 -11.45 11.09 0.78
N ALA A 243 -10.70 10.07 1.20
CA ALA A 243 -9.26 9.93 1.00
C ALA A 243 -8.87 8.60 0.33
N TYR A 244 -9.76 8.04 -0.50
CA TYR A 244 -9.47 6.88 -1.32
C TYR A 244 -10.25 6.91 -2.65
N LEU A 245 -9.79 6.11 -3.61
CA LEU A 245 -10.48 5.83 -4.87
C LEU A 245 -10.72 4.33 -4.99
N TYR A 246 -11.78 3.95 -5.71
CA TYR A 246 -11.99 2.56 -6.11
C TYR A 246 -12.51 2.48 -7.55
N LYS A 247 -12.23 1.34 -8.19
CA LYS A 247 -12.70 1.00 -9.52
C LYS A 247 -12.99 -0.50 -9.59
N GLU A 248 -14.15 -0.85 -10.13
CA GLU A 248 -14.49 -2.22 -10.51
C GLU A 248 -13.74 -2.61 -11.79
N LEU A 249 -13.04 -3.75 -11.79
CA LEU A 249 -12.29 -4.24 -12.96
C LEU A 249 -13.16 -5.19 -13.79
N LYS A 250 -13.38 -4.86 -15.06
CA LYS A 250 -14.14 -5.74 -15.98
C LYS A 250 -13.33 -6.96 -16.39
#